data_AF-W9IXX2-F1
#
_entry.id   AF-W9IXX2-F1
#
_cell.length_a   1.000
_cell.length_b   1.000
_cell.length_c   1.000
_cell.angle_alpha   90.00
_cell.angle_beta   90.00
_cell.angle_gamma   90.00
#
_symmetry.space_group_name_H-M   'P 1'
#
loop_
_entity.id
_entity.type
_entity.pdbx_description
1 polymer ?
#
loop_
_entity_poly.entity_id
_entity_poly.type
_entity_poly.pdbx_seq_one_letter_code
_entity_poly.pdbx_strand_id
1 'polypeptide(L)'
;MVRYSILAVAFAILGAEASPCRPTTVTSVAEASSTIASDTTVTTLATTATTALVETTSTVLEETTSTAVAESTTTTEAPACVETQVVVNPGFDDSDSNKSPWFGGGSLTTDGPNTAPNAISFVFSNGQGSAQLSQTLTNVDGNYRLSYNWAVVSGVNVGSGFSCSITPKVGDDILPGAYPSEFVGWTPESQTWSSGSEAVAQADLSFVLECSGEYDQLTINVDDITFTKLCGPQAN
;
A
#
# COMPACT_ATOMS: atom_id res chain seq x y z
N MET A 1 -17.80 10.22 -72.14
CA MET A 1 -17.51 8.82 -72.56
C MET A 1 -16.01 8.70 -72.74
N VAL A 2 -15.28 8.30 -71.70
CA VAL A 2 -13.87 7.91 -71.75
C VAL A 2 -13.71 6.78 -70.75
N ARG A 3 -13.27 5.62 -71.22
CA ARG A 3 -13.11 4.37 -70.47
C ARG A 3 -11.67 4.32 -69.95
N TYR A 4 -11.47 4.04 -68.67
CA TYR A 4 -10.17 3.64 -68.14
C TYR A 4 -10.25 2.23 -67.56
N SER A 5 -9.42 1.37 -68.15
CA SER A 5 -9.33 -0.06 -67.90
C SER A 5 -8.61 -0.35 -66.58
N ILE A 6 -9.15 -1.30 -65.84
CA ILE A 6 -8.61 -1.85 -64.60
C ILE A 6 -7.54 -2.89 -64.96
N LEU A 7 -6.32 -2.75 -64.42
CA LEU A 7 -5.28 -3.76 -64.49
C LEU A 7 -5.14 -4.39 -63.10
N ALA A 8 -5.66 -5.61 -62.96
CA ALA A 8 -5.46 -6.46 -61.79
C ALA A 8 -4.09 -7.13 -61.90
N VAL A 9 -3.25 -6.97 -60.88
CA VAL A 9 -2.02 -7.74 -60.72
C VAL A 9 -2.25 -8.77 -59.61
N ALA A 10 -2.38 -10.03 -60.02
CA ALA A 10 -2.43 -11.17 -59.13
C ALA A 10 -1.00 -11.66 -58.86
N PHE A 11 -0.57 -11.61 -57.60
CA PHE A 11 0.60 -12.36 -57.13
C PHE A 11 0.12 -13.60 -56.39
N ALA A 12 0.29 -14.75 -57.03
CA ALA A 12 0.24 -16.05 -56.38
C ALA A 12 1.68 -16.47 -56.05
N ILE A 13 1.97 -16.67 -54.77
CA ILE A 13 3.17 -17.41 -54.34
C ILE A 13 2.70 -18.53 -53.41
N LEU A 14 3.09 -19.73 -53.79
CA LEU A 14 2.82 -21.00 -53.15
C LEU A 14 3.75 -21.20 -51.93
N GLY A 15 3.20 -21.85 -50.90
CA GLY A 15 3.88 -22.94 -50.19
C GLY A 15 4.64 -22.61 -48.91
N ALA A 16 4.07 -23.03 -47.78
CA ALA A 16 4.65 -24.08 -46.93
C ALA A 16 3.66 -24.49 -45.85
N GLU A 17 3.10 -25.69 -45.98
CA GLU A 17 2.43 -26.43 -44.92
C GLU A 17 3.50 -27.01 -43.98
N ALA A 18 3.45 -26.68 -42.70
CA ALA A 18 4.11 -27.45 -41.64
C ALA A 18 3.17 -27.58 -40.44
N SER A 19 3.01 -28.83 -40.03
CA SER A 19 1.97 -29.37 -39.15
C SER A 19 2.10 -29.00 -37.66
N PRO A 20 1.07 -29.31 -36.83
CA PRO A 20 0.88 -28.79 -35.47
C PRO A 20 1.78 -29.46 -34.43
N CYS A 21 2.42 -28.68 -33.56
CA CYS A 21 2.99 -29.17 -32.31
C CYS A 21 2.00 -28.96 -31.15
N ARG A 22 1.44 -30.06 -30.64
CA ARG A 22 0.70 -30.17 -29.37
C ARG A 22 1.15 -31.48 -28.70
N PRO A 23 1.05 -31.61 -27.36
CA PRO A 23 1.79 -30.95 -26.30
C PRO A 23 2.79 -31.92 -25.61
N THR A 24 3.83 -31.42 -24.96
CA THR A 24 4.62 -32.24 -24.01
C THR A 24 4.44 -31.70 -22.61
N THR A 25 3.61 -32.38 -21.82
CA THR A 25 3.59 -32.28 -20.37
C THR A 25 4.93 -32.77 -19.83
N VAL A 26 5.65 -31.94 -19.09
CA VAL A 26 6.76 -32.38 -18.25
C VAL A 26 6.42 -32.01 -16.82
N THR A 27 5.98 -33.00 -16.07
CA THR A 27 5.95 -32.98 -14.61
C THR A 27 7.37 -33.15 -14.11
N SER A 28 7.93 -32.12 -13.46
CA SER A 28 9.12 -32.29 -12.62
C SER A 28 8.77 -31.84 -11.20
N VAL A 29 8.51 -32.82 -10.36
CA VAL A 29 8.56 -32.71 -8.90
C VAL A 29 10.02 -32.48 -8.53
N ALA A 30 10.32 -31.36 -7.89
CA ALA A 30 11.55 -31.17 -7.14
C ALA A 30 11.16 -31.01 -5.67
N GLU A 31 11.19 -32.13 -4.94
CA GLU A 31 11.36 -32.09 -3.50
C GLU A 31 12.80 -31.65 -3.21
N ALA A 32 12.94 -30.50 -2.56
CA ALA A 32 14.16 -30.14 -1.85
C ALA A 32 13.79 -29.95 -0.39
N SER A 33 13.82 -31.06 0.35
CA SER A 33 14.05 -31.04 1.80
C SER A 33 15.43 -30.44 2.05
N SER A 34 15.49 -29.37 2.83
CA SER A 34 16.72 -29.00 3.54
C SER A 34 16.40 -28.37 4.88
N THR A 35 16.48 -29.21 5.91
CA THR A 35 16.66 -28.86 7.32
C THR A 35 18.02 -28.21 7.55
N ILE A 36 18.05 -26.99 8.10
CA ILE A 36 19.16 -26.43 8.91
C ILE A 36 18.50 -25.61 10.02
N ALA A 37 18.33 -26.22 11.19
CA ALA A 37 19.16 -26.03 12.39
C ALA A 37 18.92 -24.67 13.06
N SER A 38 18.11 -24.73 14.13
CA SER A 38 18.01 -23.71 15.16
C SER A 38 19.38 -23.51 15.81
N ASP A 39 19.85 -22.27 15.88
CA ASP A 39 20.81 -21.88 16.90
C ASP A 39 20.24 -20.72 17.71
N THR A 40 19.89 -21.09 18.94
CA THR A 40 19.40 -20.25 20.01
C THR A 40 20.61 -19.61 20.67
N THR A 41 20.83 -18.32 20.46
CA THR A 41 21.76 -17.54 21.30
C THR A 41 20.97 -16.78 22.35
N VAL A 42 20.86 -17.40 23.53
CA VAL A 42 20.48 -16.71 24.77
C VAL A 42 21.69 -15.91 25.25
N THR A 43 21.61 -14.58 25.15
CA THR A 43 22.56 -13.69 25.81
C THR A 43 21.90 -13.11 27.05
N THR A 44 22.10 -13.77 28.20
CA THR A 44 21.83 -13.22 29.53
C THR A 44 22.89 -12.18 29.88
N LEU A 45 22.54 -10.89 29.90
CA LEU A 45 23.36 -9.90 30.59
C LEU A 45 22.99 -9.89 32.08
N ALA A 46 23.98 -10.27 32.89
CA ALA A 46 23.93 -10.27 34.33
C ALA A 46 23.89 -8.86 34.91
N THR A 47 23.00 -8.68 35.89
CA THR A 47 22.85 -7.53 36.76
C THR A 47 24.08 -7.39 37.67
N THR A 48 24.78 -6.25 37.61
CA THR A 48 25.77 -5.88 38.62
C THR A 48 25.13 -4.86 39.56
N ALA A 49 24.75 -5.33 40.75
CA ALA A 49 24.37 -4.49 41.87
C ALA A 49 25.63 -4.07 42.64
N THR A 50 25.89 -2.77 42.71
CA THR A 50 27.00 -2.21 43.50
C THR A 50 26.48 -1.89 44.89
N THR A 51 26.73 -2.77 45.86
CA THR A 51 26.58 -2.47 47.30
C THR A 51 27.77 -1.65 47.77
N ALA A 52 27.55 -0.36 48.04
CA ALA A 52 28.49 0.46 48.81
C ALA A 52 28.15 0.31 50.30
N LEU A 53 29.10 -0.25 51.05
CA LEU A 53 29.09 -0.39 52.49
C LEU A 53 29.93 0.76 53.05
N VAL A 54 29.31 1.69 53.77
CA VAL A 54 30.01 2.69 54.60
C VAL A 54 29.50 2.52 56.02
N GLU A 55 30.42 2.12 56.89
CA GLU A 55 30.23 2.01 58.32
C GLU A 55 30.54 3.35 59.02
N THR A 56 29.64 3.67 59.97
CA THR A 56 29.91 4.25 61.29
C THR A 56 30.28 5.73 61.40
N THR A 57 29.45 6.51 62.10
CA THR A 57 29.74 7.08 63.44
C THR A 57 28.49 7.76 64.02
N SER A 58 28.14 7.39 65.25
CA SER A 58 27.05 8.00 66.05
C SER A 58 27.49 9.30 66.72
N THR A 59 26.62 10.31 66.72
CA THR A 59 26.47 11.27 67.83
C THR A 59 25.04 11.84 67.82
N VAL A 60 24.46 11.90 69.01
CA VAL A 60 23.08 12.24 69.40
C VAL A 60 22.80 13.74 69.33
N LEU A 61 21.61 14.16 68.88
CA LEU A 61 20.81 15.21 69.52
C LEU A 61 19.36 15.20 69.00
N GLU A 62 18.40 15.13 69.93
CA GLU A 62 16.96 15.23 69.69
C GLU A 62 16.55 16.66 69.34
N GLU A 63 15.81 16.84 68.24
CA GLU A 63 14.86 17.94 68.08
C GLU A 63 13.69 17.47 67.21
N THR A 64 12.56 17.19 67.87
CA THR A 64 11.35 16.64 67.24
C THR A 64 10.58 17.75 66.51
N THR A 65 10.93 18.00 65.26
CA THR A 65 10.06 18.74 64.33
C THR A 65 9.40 17.76 63.37
N SER A 66 8.10 17.56 63.53
CA SER A 66 7.28 16.72 62.66
C SER A 66 7.05 17.43 61.33
N THR A 67 7.90 17.13 60.35
CA THR A 67 7.69 17.50 58.96
C THR A 67 6.79 16.44 58.32
N ALA A 68 5.53 16.78 58.06
CA ALA A 68 4.65 15.94 57.27
C ALA A 68 5.22 15.84 55.84
N VAL A 69 5.79 14.67 55.52
CA VAL A 69 6.21 14.32 54.17
C VAL A 69 4.95 14.17 53.34
N ALA A 70 4.67 15.16 52.47
CA ALA A 70 3.65 15.00 51.45
C ALA A 70 4.12 13.87 50.51
N GLU A 71 3.43 12.73 50.54
CA GLU A 71 3.60 11.70 49.53
C GLU A 71 3.32 12.32 48.17
N SER A 72 4.37 12.43 47.36
CA SER A 72 4.24 12.87 45.97
C SER A 72 3.53 11.74 45.22
N THR A 73 2.23 11.90 45.00
CA THR A 73 1.44 11.02 44.15
C THR A 73 1.98 11.13 42.73
N THR A 74 2.81 10.16 42.36
CA THR A 74 3.31 10.04 41.00
C THR A 74 2.13 9.53 40.16
N THR A 75 1.38 10.46 39.58
CA THR A 75 0.32 10.13 38.63
C THR A 75 1.03 9.80 37.33
N THR A 76 1.34 8.53 37.11
CA THR A 76 1.80 8.05 35.80
C THR A 76 0.64 8.26 34.83
N GLU A 77 0.69 9.33 34.04
CA GLU A 77 -0.26 9.52 32.95
C GLU A 77 -0.22 8.28 32.05
N ALA A 78 -1.40 7.77 31.71
CA ALA A 78 -1.51 6.68 30.76
C ALA A 78 -0.83 7.10 29.45
N PRO A 79 -0.14 6.18 28.74
CA PRO A 79 0.54 6.50 27.50
C PRO A 79 -0.42 7.21 26.55
N ALA A 80 0.01 8.37 26.03
CA ALA A 80 -0.76 9.07 25.01
C ALA A 80 -0.96 8.14 23.81
N CYS A 81 -2.20 7.98 23.36
CA CYS A 81 -2.47 7.27 22.12
C CYS A 81 -1.89 8.07 20.95
N VAL A 82 -1.08 7.42 20.13
CA VAL A 82 -0.47 8.03 18.94
C VAL A 82 -1.02 7.36 17.69
N GLU A 83 -1.57 8.16 16.77
CA GLU A 83 -1.99 7.66 15.46
C GLU A 83 -0.77 7.04 14.74
N THR A 84 -0.95 5.85 14.19
CA THR A 84 0.18 5.08 13.61
C THR A 84 -0.12 4.71 12.17
N GLN A 85 0.68 5.21 11.24
CA GLN A 85 0.69 4.78 9.85
C GLN A 85 1.15 3.32 9.76
N VAL A 86 0.42 2.48 8.99
CA VAL A 86 0.80 1.07 8.82
C VAL A 86 1.20 0.69 7.39
N VAL A 87 0.94 1.53 6.38
CA VAL A 87 1.52 1.26 5.05
C VAL A 87 2.98 1.68 4.99
N VAL A 88 3.75 0.94 4.20
CA VAL A 88 5.14 1.26 3.86
C VAL A 88 5.20 1.85 2.46
N ASN A 89 6.13 2.78 2.22
CA ASN A 89 6.29 3.48 0.95
C ASN A 89 5.00 4.21 0.48
N PRO A 90 4.42 5.11 1.29
CA PRO A 90 3.13 5.75 1.00
C PRO A 90 3.13 6.63 -0.27
N GLY A 91 4.23 7.33 -0.55
CA GLY A 91 4.43 8.19 -1.73
C GLY A 91 5.24 7.53 -2.85
N PHE A 92 5.55 6.24 -2.75
CA PHE A 92 6.33 5.51 -3.76
C PHE A 92 7.77 6.00 -3.98
N ASP A 93 8.34 6.69 -3.00
CA ASP A 93 9.64 7.37 -3.08
C ASP A 93 10.83 6.52 -2.57
N ASP A 94 10.58 5.34 -2.01
CA ASP A 94 11.65 4.50 -1.47
C ASP A 94 12.63 3.98 -2.58
N SER A 95 12.23 4.06 -3.86
CA SER A 95 13.08 3.68 -5.00
C SER A 95 12.62 4.32 -6.32
N ASP A 96 13.58 4.69 -7.17
CA ASP A 96 13.33 5.23 -8.54
C ASP A 96 12.84 4.19 -9.55
N SER A 97 12.87 2.90 -9.21
CA SER A 97 12.60 1.81 -10.17
C SER A 97 11.70 0.71 -9.65
N ASN A 98 11.33 0.76 -8.37
CA ASN A 98 10.50 -0.26 -7.74
C ASN A 98 9.49 0.37 -6.76
N LYS A 99 8.23 -0.01 -6.90
CA LYS A 99 7.13 0.41 -6.00
C LYS A 99 6.99 -0.44 -4.75
N SER A 100 7.87 -1.40 -4.51
CA SER A 100 7.88 -2.28 -3.34
C SER A 100 7.69 -1.48 -2.03
N PRO A 101 6.92 -1.98 -1.06
CA PRO A 101 6.29 -3.30 -1.03
C PRO A 101 4.92 -3.38 -1.72
N TRP A 102 4.54 -2.35 -2.48
CA TRP A 102 3.36 -2.44 -3.32
C TRP A 102 3.56 -3.40 -4.49
N PHE A 103 2.53 -4.19 -4.79
CA PHE A 103 2.50 -5.12 -5.91
C PHE A 103 1.22 -4.93 -6.74
N GLY A 104 1.20 -5.53 -7.93
CA GLY A 104 0.12 -5.38 -8.91
C GLY A 104 0.48 -4.44 -10.05
N GLY A 105 -0.56 -3.87 -10.66
CA GLY A 105 -0.50 -2.98 -11.81
C GLY A 105 0.08 -1.61 -11.50
N GLY A 106 0.05 -0.76 -12.53
CA GLY A 106 0.64 0.57 -12.49
C GLY A 106 2.17 0.57 -12.52
N SER A 107 2.73 1.68 -12.99
CA SER A 107 4.17 1.92 -13.10
C SER A 107 4.53 3.19 -12.34
N LEU A 108 5.74 3.24 -11.78
CA LEU A 108 6.26 4.50 -11.24
C LEU A 108 6.30 5.55 -12.33
N THR A 109 5.90 6.77 -11.98
CA THR A 109 6.06 7.97 -12.81
C THR A 109 6.66 9.09 -11.99
N THR A 110 7.52 9.88 -12.63
CA THR A 110 8.05 11.14 -12.11
C THR A 110 7.40 12.35 -12.79
N ASP A 111 6.46 12.11 -13.70
CA ASP A 111 5.72 13.16 -14.40
C ASP A 111 4.51 13.59 -13.57
N GLY A 112 4.65 14.75 -12.92
CA GLY A 112 3.61 15.39 -12.13
C GLY A 112 3.08 14.57 -10.94
N PRO A 113 3.94 14.01 -10.06
CA PRO A 113 3.50 13.38 -8.81
C PRO A 113 2.76 14.38 -7.92
N ASN A 114 1.92 13.89 -6.99
CA ASN A 114 1.27 14.78 -6.03
C ASN A 114 2.31 15.29 -5.03
N THR A 115 3.10 14.37 -4.49
CA THR A 115 4.28 14.64 -3.68
C THR A 115 5.50 14.06 -4.38
N ALA A 116 6.48 14.90 -4.67
CA ALA A 116 7.67 14.46 -5.39
C ALA A 116 8.56 13.53 -4.53
N PRO A 117 9.32 12.60 -5.17
CA PRO A 117 9.52 12.46 -6.61
C PRO A 117 8.55 11.56 -7.41
N ASN A 118 7.85 10.60 -6.79
CA ASN A 118 7.16 9.54 -7.54
C ASN A 118 5.65 9.53 -7.32
N ALA A 119 4.94 8.91 -8.25
CA ALA A 119 3.56 8.47 -8.10
C ALA A 119 3.36 7.14 -8.86
N ILE A 120 2.20 6.49 -8.72
CA ILE A 120 1.84 5.33 -9.55
C ILE A 120 0.90 5.76 -10.67
N SER A 121 1.26 5.41 -11.89
CA SER A 121 0.48 5.66 -13.11
C SER A 121 -0.13 4.39 -13.67
N PHE A 122 -1.44 4.42 -13.91
CA PHE A 122 -2.21 3.37 -14.57
C PHE A 122 -2.64 3.85 -15.95
N VAL A 123 -2.28 3.08 -16.98
CA VAL A 123 -2.62 3.38 -18.37
C VAL A 123 -3.63 2.35 -18.87
N PHE A 124 -4.82 2.81 -19.23
CA PHE A 124 -5.89 2.03 -19.83
C PHE A 124 -5.92 2.28 -21.34
N SER A 125 -6.36 1.32 -22.14
CA SER A 125 -6.30 1.45 -23.61
C SER A 125 -7.50 0.82 -24.30
N ASN A 126 -7.84 1.31 -25.49
CA ASN A 126 -8.97 0.83 -26.31
C ASN A 126 -10.31 0.90 -25.57
N GLY A 127 -10.55 2.00 -24.86
CA GLY A 127 -11.84 2.30 -24.24
C GLY A 127 -12.21 1.42 -23.05
N GLN A 128 -11.29 0.60 -22.53
CA GLN A 128 -11.57 -0.27 -21.38
C GLN A 128 -10.29 -0.67 -20.63
N GLY A 129 -10.46 -1.17 -19.40
CA GLY A 129 -9.41 -1.90 -18.69
C GLY A 129 -9.62 -1.93 -17.18
N SER A 130 -8.87 -2.81 -16.53
CA SER A 130 -8.86 -2.95 -15.07
C SER A 130 -7.44 -3.10 -14.57
N ALA A 131 -7.14 -2.53 -13.41
CA ALA A 131 -5.87 -2.69 -12.71
C ALA A 131 -6.10 -2.83 -11.21
N GLN A 132 -5.13 -3.43 -10.53
CA GLN A 132 -5.12 -3.52 -9.07
C GLN A 132 -3.75 -3.16 -8.54
N LEU A 133 -3.68 -2.38 -7.47
CA LEU A 133 -2.47 -2.11 -6.68
C LEU A 133 -2.74 -2.51 -5.24
N SER A 134 -1.79 -3.20 -4.59
CA SER A 134 -2.02 -3.73 -3.24
C SER A 134 -0.75 -3.81 -2.41
N GLN A 135 -0.93 -3.78 -1.09
CA GLN A 135 0.08 -4.06 -0.09
C GLN A 135 -0.53 -4.94 1.01
N THR A 136 0.17 -6.01 1.37
CA THR A 136 -0.25 -6.90 2.45
C THR A 136 0.12 -6.28 3.79
N LEU A 137 -0.88 -6.13 4.66
CA LEU A 137 -0.75 -5.64 6.02
C LEU A 137 -0.93 -6.80 6.99
N THR A 138 -0.26 -6.73 8.15
CA THR A 138 -0.33 -7.75 9.19
C THR A 138 -0.73 -7.15 10.52
N ASN A 139 -1.44 -7.92 11.34
CA ASN A 139 -1.89 -7.52 12.68
C ASN A 139 -2.68 -6.19 12.67
N VAL A 140 -3.64 -6.09 11.75
CA VAL A 140 -4.47 -4.88 11.60
C VAL A 140 -5.57 -4.94 12.65
N ASP A 141 -5.59 -4.00 13.59
CA ASP A 141 -6.47 -4.01 14.75
C ASP A 141 -7.01 -2.61 15.11
N GLY A 142 -8.33 -2.49 15.20
CA GLY A 142 -9.01 -1.25 15.56
C GLY A 142 -9.49 -0.43 14.36
N ASN A 143 -9.56 0.89 14.54
CA ASN A 143 -10.09 1.82 13.55
C ASN A 143 -8.97 2.51 12.80
N TYR A 144 -9.14 2.67 11.50
CA TYR A 144 -8.16 3.24 10.59
C TYR A 144 -8.79 4.31 9.72
N ARG A 145 -7.97 5.27 9.29
CA ARG A 145 -8.27 6.20 8.22
C ARG A 145 -7.38 5.88 7.03
N LEU A 146 -8.01 5.49 5.93
CA LEU A 146 -7.39 5.43 4.61
C LEU A 146 -7.44 6.84 4.01
N SER A 147 -6.33 7.35 3.50
CA SER A 147 -6.32 8.56 2.66
C SER A 147 -5.39 8.36 1.47
N TYR A 148 -5.74 8.94 0.32
CA TYR A 148 -4.94 8.86 -0.91
C TYR A 148 -5.28 10.04 -1.82
N ASN A 149 -4.40 10.34 -2.78
CA ASN A 149 -4.66 11.32 -3.83
C ASN A 149 -4.74 10.61 -5.18
N TRP A 150 -5.61 11.09 -6.05
CA TRP A 150 -5.74 10.57 -7.41
C TRP A 150 -5.92 11.71 -8.43
N ALA A 151 -5.56 11.46 -9.69
CA ALA A 151 -5.76 12.41 -10.78
C ALA A 151 -6.00 11.68 -12.10
N VAL A 152 -6.81 12.25 -12.99
CA VAL A 152 -6.88 11.81 -14.39
C VAL A 152 -6.00 12.74 -15.20
N VAL A 153 -4.79 12.29 -15.52
CA VAL A 153 -3.70 13.18 -15.97
C VAL A 153 -3.62 13.33 -17.48
N SER A 154 -4.08 12.34 -18.25
CA SER A 154 -4.05 12.40 -19.71
C SER A 154 -5.01 11.43 -20.38
N GLY A 155 -5.37 11.73 -21.63
CA GLY A 155 -6.15 10.83 -22.48
C GLY A 155 -5.91 11.13 -23.95
N VAL A 156 -6.01 10.10 -24.79
CA VAL A 156 -5.77 10.15 -26.25
C VAL A 156 -7.06 9.76 -26.97
N ASN A 157 -7.46 10.57 -27.95
CA ASN A 157 -8.68 10.36 -28.75
C ASN A 157 -9.93 10.12 -27.89
N VAL A 158 -10.11 10.93 -26.85
CA VAL A 158 -11.29 10.84 -25.99
C VAL A 158 -12.51 11.36 -26.75
N GLY A 159 -13.45 10.46 -27.06
CA GLY A 159 -14.67 10.73 -27.81
C GLY A 159 -15.78 11.25 -26.90
N SER A 160 -16.86 10.49 -26.75
CA SER A 160 -18.01 10.84 -25.90
C SER A 160 -17.71 10.93 -24.40
N GLY A 161 -16.49 10.58 -23.98
CA GLY A 161 -16.04 10.60 -22.59
C GLY A 161 -15.68 9.22 -22.07
N PHE A 162 -15.42 9.16 -20.76
CA PHE A 162 -15.08 7.94 -20.04
C PHE A 162 -15.74 7.91 -18.67
N SER A 163 -15.77 6.73 -18.07
CA SER A 163 -16.19 6.51 -16.70
C SER A 163 -15.25 5.48 -16.07
N CYS A 164 -14.71 5.86 -14.92
CA CYS A 164 -13.83 5.02 -14.14
C CYS A 164 -14.34 4.86 -12.70
N SER A 165 -13.84 3.85 -12.02
CA SER A 165 -13.93 3.67 -10.58
C SER A 165 -12.52 3.47 -10.01
N ILE A 166 -12.28 4.02 -8.82
CA ILE A 166 -11.11 3.75 -7.99
C ILE A 166 -11.67 3.25 -6.66
N THR A 167 -11.65 1.94 -6.47
CA THR A 167 -12.31 1.27 -5.34
C THR A 167 -11.29 0.74 -4.35
N PRO A 168 -11.11 1.40 -3.19
CA PRO A 168 -10.26 0.87 -2.14
C PRO A 168 -10.91 -0.30 -1.41
N LYS A 169 -10.09 -1.24 -0.95
CA LYS A 169 -10.48 -2.40 -0.15
C LYS A 169 -9.47 -2.69 0.96
N VAL A 170 -9.96 -3.23 2.08
CA VAL A 170 -9.13 -3.83 3.14
C VAL A 170 -9.57 -5.27 3.32
N GLY A 171 -8.77 -6.21 2.80
CA GLY A 171 -9.20 -7.60 2.65
C GLY A 171 -10.45 -7.70 1.76
N ASP A 172 -11.54 -8.23 2.31
CA ASP A 172 -12.82 -8.35 1.61
C ASP A 172 -13.71 -7.10 1.74
N ASP A 173 -13.41 -6.19 2.67
CA ASP A 173 -14.21 -5.00 2.89
C ASP A 173 -14.00 -3.99 1.76
N ILE A 174 -15.10 -3.59 1.13
CA ILE A 174 -15.11 -2.55 0.10
C ILE A 174 -15.37 -1.21 0.76
N LEU A 175 -14.46 -0.27 0.54
CA LEU A 175 -14.60 1.11 0.99
C LEU A 175 -15.21 1.97 -0.12
N PRO A 176 -15.87 3.09 0.22
CA PRO A 176 -16.32 4.04 -0.80
C PRO A 176 -15.16 4.49 -1.69
N GLY A 177 -15.39 4.43 -3.00
CA GLY A 177 -14.41 4.78 -4.03
C GLY A 177 -14.68 6.12 -4.68
N ALA A 178 -13.73 6.53 -5.52
CA ALA A 178 -13.87 7.68 -6.42
C ALA A 178 -14.37 7.24 -7.80
N TYR A 179 -15.08 8.13 -8.50
CA TYR A 179 -15.69 7.83 -9.81
C TYR A 179 -15.33 8.90 -10.86
N PRO A 180 -14.07 8.93 -11.34
CA PRO A 180 -13.66 9.90 -12.35
C PRO A 180 -14.43 9.73 -13.67
N SER A 181 -14.95 10.84 -14.19
CA SER A 181 -15.54 10.92 -15.54
C SER A 181 -15.03 12.10 -16.34
N GLU A 182 -14.04 12.83 -15.81
CA GLU A 182 -13.45 14.01 -16.43
C GLU A 182 -11.97 14.14 -16.05
N PHE A 183 -11.24 14.97 -16.79
CA PHE A 183 -9.86 15.31 -16.47
C PHE A 183 -9.84 16.23 -15.26
N VAL A 184 -9.30 15.73 -14.15
CA VAL A 184 -9.17 16.48 -12.91
C VAL A 184 -7.75 16.31 -12.38
N GLY A 185 -7.23 17.40 -11.80
CA GLY A 185 -5.96 17.38 -11.10
C GLY A 185 -6.04 16.52 -9.82
N TRP A 186 -4.95 16.56 -9.05
CA TRP A 186 -4.86 15.83 -7.78
C TRP A 186 -6.03 16.14 -6.86
N THR A 187 -6.78 15.08 -6.55
CA THR A 187 -8.00 15.09 -5.76
C THR A 187 -7.79 14.17 -4.55
N PRO A 188 -7.93 14.69 -3.32
CA PRO A 188 -7.78 13.89 -2.11
C PRO A 188 -9.04 13.09 -1.80
N GLU A 189 -8.86 11.88 -1.30
CA GLU A 189 -9.92 11.01 -0.80
C GLU A 189 -9.59 10.50 0.59
N SER A 190 -10.61 10.26 1.42
CA SER A 190 -10.41 9.76 2.79
C SER A 190 -11.58 8.94 3.30
N GLN A 191 -11.31 7.70 3.68
CA GLN A 191 -12.30 6.75 4.20
C GLN A 191 -11.89 6.22 5.58
N THR A 192 -12.88 5.85 6.40
CA THR A 192 -12.63 5.11 7.63
C THR A 192 -12.92 3.62 7.45
N TRP A 193 -12.17 2.79 8.16
CA TRP A 193 -12.34 1.35 8.22
C TRP A 193 -12.15 0.86 9.65
N SER A 194 -12.77 -0.25 10.02
CA SER A 194 -12.63 -0.87 11.35
C SER A 194 -12.45 -2.37 11.22
N SER A 195 -11.51 -2.94 11.97
CA SER A 195 -11.39 -4.40 12.13
C SER A 195 -12.51 -4.98 13.01
N GLY A 196 -13.37 -4.13 13.57
CA GLY A 196 -14.38 -4.54 14.55
C GLY A 196 -13.76 -4.85 15.91
N SER A 197 -14.24 -5.93 16.55
CA SER A 197 -13.77 -6.35 17.88
C SER A 197 -12.55 -7.26 17.86
N GLU A 198 -12.15 -7.77 16.69
CA GLU A 198 -11.06 -8.73 16.54
C GLU A 198 -9.95 -8.17 15.67
N ALA A 199 -8.71 -8.57 15.98
CA ALA A 199 -7.56 -8.24 15.15
C ALA A 199 -7.57 -9.12 13.90
N VAL A 200 -7.30 -8.51 12.75
CA VAL A 200 -7.13 -9.20 11.48
C VAL A 200 -5.65 -9.53 11.30
N ALA A 201 -5.32 -10.83 11.37
CA ALA A 201 -3.93 -11.29 11.30
C ALA A 201 -3.21 -10.83 10.02
N GLN A 202 -3.92 -10.83 8.90
CA GLN A 202 -3.43 -10.38 7.61
C GLN A 202 -4.58 -9.86 6.75
N ALA A 203 -4.38 -8.71 6.09
CA ALA A 203 -5.32 -8.15 5.12
C ALA A 203 -4.56 -7.42 4.02
N ASP A 204 -5.04 -7.50 2.79
CA ASP A 204 -4.51 -6.67 1.70
C ASP A 204 -5.25 -5.33 1.67
N LEU A 205 -4.52 -4.23 1.85
CA LEU A 205 -5.00 -2.93 1.40
C LEU A 205 -4.82 -2.87 -0.11
N SER A 206 -5.91 -2.73 -0.86
CA SER A 206 -5.86 -2.71 -2.31
C SER A 206 -6.72 -1.62 -2.93
N PHE A 207 -6.35 -1.21 -4.13
CA PHE A 207 -7.08 -0.28 -4.99
C PHE A 207 -7.40 -1.01 -6.27
N VAL A 208 -8.69 -1.18 -6.56
CA VAL A 208 -9.16 -1.73 -7.83
C VAL A 208 -9.61 -0.58 -8.71
N LEU A 209 -8.97 -0.43 -9.85
CA LEU A 209 -9.30 0.58 -10.84
C LEU A 209 -9.96 -0.10 -12.03
N GLU A 210 -11.10 0.43 -12.46
CA GLU A 210 -11.80 -0.03 -13.66
C GLU A 210 -12.18 1.18 -14.48
N CYS A 211 -11.93 1.15 -15.78
CA CYS A 211 -12.26 2.23 -16.69
C CYS A 211 -12.97 1.70 -17.93
N SER A 212 -13.91 2.48 -18.45
CA SER A 212 -14.58 2.23 -19.71
C SER A 212 -14.96 3.54 -20.40
N GLY A 213 -15.07 3.56 -21.73
CA GLY A 213 -15.45 4.75 -22.47
C GLY A 213 -14.97 4.76 -23.91
N GLU A 214 -14.96 5.95 -24.51
CA GLU A 214 -14.41 6.19 -25.83
C GLU A 214 -13.05 6.88 -25.71
N TYR A 215 -11.97 6.12 -25.73
CA TYR A 215 -10.59 6.62 -25.73
C TYR A 215 -9.64 5.57 -26.30
N ASP A 216 -8.55 6.00 -26.93
CA ASP A 216 -7.46 5.08 -27.30
C ASP A 216 -6.58 4.79 -26.08
N GLN A 217 -6.36 5.81 -25.26
CA GLN A 217 -5.60 5.73 -24.02
C GLN A 217 -6.17 6.67 -22.96
N LEU A 218 -6.16 6.24 -21.70
CA LEU A 218 -6.50 7.06 -20.54
C LEU A 218 -5.52 6.76 -19.41
N THR A 219 -5.02 7.81 -18.75
CA THR A 219 -4.03 7.68 -17.67
C THR A 219 -4.58 8.23 -16.36
N ILE A 220 -4.53 7.41 -15.32
CA ILE A 220 -4.89 7.79 -13.94
C ILE A 220 -3.65 7.61 -13.07
N ASN A 221 -3.33 8.63 -12.27
CA ASN A 221 -2.28 8.53 -11.27
C ASN A 221 -2.88 8.42 -9.86
N VAL A 222 -2.19 7.72 -8.97
CA VAL A 222 -2.48 7.59 -7.54
C VAL A 222 -1.20 7.84 -6.75
N ASP A 223 -1.31 8.56 -5.64
CA ASP A 223 -0.17 8.96 -4.81
C ASP A 223 -0.56 9.15 -3.33
N ASP A 224 0.44 9.26 -2.46
CA ASP A 224 0.31 9.55 -1.02
C ASP A 224 -0.70 8.65 -0.29
N ILE A 225 -0.60 7.34 -0.50
CA ILE A 225 -1.50 6.38 0.13
C ILE A 225 -1.12 6.23 1.60
N THR A 226 -2.08 6.43 2.49
CA THR A 226 -1.91 6.29 3.93
C THR A 226 -3.01 5.42 4.52
N PHE A 227 -2.66 4.57 5.48
CA PHE A 227 -3.61 3.81 6.28
C PHE A 227 -3.21 3.94 7.74
N THR A 228 -3.83 4.89 8.41
CA THR A 228 -3.39 5.36 9.73
C THR A 228 -4.35 4.84 10.79
N LYS A 229 -3.82 4.06 11.74
CA LYS A 229 -4.54 3.62 12.94
C LYS A 229 -4.93 4.85 13.76
N LEU A 230 -6.21 4.96 14.07
CA LEU A 230 -6.81 6.08 14.77
C LEU A 230 -6.76 5.90 16.28
N CYS A 231 -6.77 7.03 16.97
CA CYS A 231 -6.77 7.10 18.43
C CYS A 231 -8.11 7.56 19.00
N GLY A 232 -8.58 6.87 20.04
CA GLY A 232 -9.73 7.29 20.85
C GLY A 232 -11.09 7.16 20.13
N PRO A 233 -12.14 7.83 20.65
CA PRO A 233 -13.53 7.68 20.17
C PRO A 233 -13.81 8.33 18.81
N GLN A 234 -12.78 8.68 18.01
CA GLN A 234 -12.94 9.14 16.61
C GLN A 234 -13.31 8.00 15.63
N ALA A 235 -13.90 6.94 16.17
CA ALA A 235 -14.32 5.71 15.49
C ALA A 235 -15.80 5.73 15.08
N ASN A 236 -16.40 6.92 14.97
CA ASN A 236 -17.82 7.09 14.62
C ASN A 236 -17.98 8.01 13.42
#